data_AF-A0A4V6NK72-F1
#
_entry.id   AF-A0A4V6NK72-F1
#
_cell.length_a   1.000
_cell.length_b   1.000
_cell.length_c   1.000
_cell.angle_alpha   90.00
_cell.angle_beta   90.00
_cell.angle_gamma   90.00
#
_symmetry.space_group_name_H-M   'P 1'
#
loop_
_entity.id
_entity.type
_entity.pdbx_description
1 polymer ?
#
loop_
_entity_poly.entity_id
_entity_poly.type
_entity_poly.pdbx_seq_one_letter_code
_entity_poly.pdbx_strand_id
1 'polypeptide(L)'
;MHLAIETVTDVGSYLIDGFILRDASSYEDIVEISGEAGAFPEAMQPLLIELVKLRKPLVQDYYSWPRAELHPLTREIPEQLRLFGRSVQQYLERELPGESDLRKD
;
A
#
# COMPACT_ATOMS: atom_id res chain seq x y z
N MET A 1 -11.86 1.36 4.59
CA MET A 1 -11.04 2.40 3.93
C MET A 1 -9.87 2.82 4.79
N HIS A 2 -10.07 3.40 5.98
CA HIS A 2 -8.94 3.80 6.85
C HIS A 2 -7.93 2.66 7.07
N LEU A 3 -8.39 1.45 7.45
CA LEU A 3 -7.50 0.29 7.57
C LEU A 3 -6.78 -0.09 6.26
N ALA A 4 -7.40 0.12 5.10
CA ALA A 4 -6.76 -0.18 3.81
C ALA A 4 -5.61 0.79 3.53
N ILE A 5 -5.79 2.07 3.89
CA ILE A 5 -4.76 3.10 3.79
C ILE A 5 -3.59 2.71 4.68
N GLU A 6 -3.84 2.50 5.98
CA GLU A 6 -2.78 2.17 6.94
C GLU A 6 -2.07 0.87 6.56
N THR A 7 -2.81 -0.14 6.05
CA THR A 7 -2.19 -1.38 5.54
C THR A 7 -1.19 -1.12 4.41
N VAL A 8 -1.54 -0.30 3.42
CA VAL A 8 -0.66 0.01 2.28
C VAL A 8 0.54 0.83 2.73
N THR A 9 0.33 1.81 3.62
CA THR A 9 1.41 2.70 4.09
C THR A 9 2.35 2.00 5.05
N ASP A 10 1.85 1.11 5.93
CA ASP A 10 2.68 0.35 6.86
C ASP A 10 3.55 -0.65 6.11
N VAL A 11 2.96 -1.42 5.19
CA VAL A 11 3.72 -2.34 4.33
C VAL A 11 4.75 -1.59 3.51
N GLY A 12 4.37 -0.48 2.88
CA GLY A 12 5.31 0.35 2.12
C GLY A 12 6.47 0.89 2.97
N SER A 13 6.18 1.35 4.19
CA SER A 13 7.21 1.82 5.13
C SER A 13 8.19 0.69 5.48
N TYR A 14 7.70 -0.51 5.76
CA TYR A 14 8.57 -1.66 6.02
C TYR A 14 9.43 -2.06 4.81
N LEU A 15 8.91 -1.91 3.59
CA LEU A 15 9.70 -2.15 2.37
C LEU A 15 10.80 -1.10 2.20
N ILE A 16 10.49 0.17 2.45
CA ILE A 16 11.46 1.27 2.39
C ILE A 16 12.61 1.01 3.37
N ASP A 17 12.28 0.73 4.62
CA ASP A 17 13.28 0.47 5.66
C ASP A 17 14.05 -0.82 5.38
N GLY A 18 13.35 -1.90 5.04
CA GLY A 18 13.93 -3.24 4.86
C GLY A 18 14.87 -3.36 3.67
N PHE A 19 14.62 -2.60 2.60
CA PHE A 19 15.44 -2.60 1.40
C PHE A 19 16.33 -1.36 1.26
N ILE A 20 16.40 -0.52 2.30
CA ILE A 20 17.22 0.71 2.33
C ILE A 20 16.93 1.58 1.10
N LEU A 21 15.64 1.80 0.83
CA LEU A 21 15.18 2.70 -0.23
C LEU A 21 15.38 4.17 0.21
N ARG A 22 15.03 5.12 -0.67
CA ARG A 22 15.05 6.56 -0.31
C ARG A 22 13.97 6.88 0.73
N ASP A 23 14.20 7.89 1.55
CA ASP A 23 13.24 8.34 2.56
C ASP A 23 11.93 8.84 1.92
N ALA A 24 10.81 8.54 2.59
CA ALA A 24 9.50 9.07 2.26
C ALA A 24 9.15 10.26 3.16
N SER A 25 8.59 11.32 2.57
CA SER A 25 8.12 12.52 3.31
C SER A 25 6.60 12.64 3.37
N SER A 26 5.88 11.77 2.65
CA SER A 26 4.42 11.75 2.55
C SER A 26 3.88 10.32 2.36
N TYR A 27 2.56 10.13 2.44
CA TYR A 27 1.97 8.82 2.15
C TYR A 27 2.03 8.47 0.67
N GLU A 28 1.92 9.47 -0.19
CA GLU A 28 2.13 9.34 -1.62
C GLU A 28 3.57 8.89 -1.92
N ASP A 29 4.56 9.49 -1.26
CA ASP A 29 5.97 9.10 -1.40
C ASP A 29 6.16 7.62 -1.04
N ILE A 30 5.54 7.13 0.04
CA ILE A 30 5.63 5.71 0.43
C ILE A 30 5.18 4.80 -0.72
N VAL A 31 4.06 5.14 -1.36
CA VAL A 31 3.52 4.37 -2.50
C VAL A 31 4.43 4.50 -3.72
N GLU A 32 4.88 5.71 -4.05
CA GLU A 32 5.75 5.96 -5.21
C GLU A 32 7.08 5.20 -5.09
N ILE A 33 7.74 5.29 -3.93
CA ILE A 33 9.03 4.63 -3.68
C ILE A 33 8.89 3.10 -3.71
N SER A 34 7.83 2.57 -3.09
CA SER A 34 7.53 1.13 -3.14
C SER A 34 7.24 0.65 -4.56
N GLY A 35 6.54 1.48 -5.35
CA GLY A 35 6.25 1.22 -6.77
C GLY A 35 7.51 1.26 -7.65
N GLU A 36 8.38 2.26 -7.45
CA GLU A 36 9.68 2.40 -8.12
C GLU A 36 10.58 1.16 -7.88
N ALA A 37 10.53 0.60 -6.68
CA ALA A 37 11.22 -0.65 -6.33
C ALA A 37 10.59 -1.89 -7.00
N GLY A 38 9.41 -1.77 -7.62
CA GLY A 38 8.72 -2.89 -8.25
C GLY A 38 8.06 -3.84 -7.26
N ALA A 39 7.61 -3.32 -6.10
CA ALA A 39 6.86 -4.08 -5.10
C ALA A 39 5.46 -4.49 -5.57
N PHE A 40 4.91 -3.76 -6.56
CA PHE A 40 3.64 -4.05 -7.20
C PHE A 40 3.63 -3.56 -8.65
N PRO A 41 2.69 -4.03 -9.50
CA PRO A 41 2.59 -3.60 -10.89
C PRO A 41 2.32 -2.10 -11.00
N GLU A 42 2.98 -1.42 -11.96
CA GLU A 42 2.83 0.02 -12.21
C GLU A 42 1.36 0.46 -12.36
N ALA A 43 0.54 -0.37 -13.01
CA ALA A 43 -0.89 -0.11 -13.19
C ALA A 43 -1.69 0.02 -11.88
N MET A 44 -1.18 -0.48 -10.76
CA MET A 44 -1.81 -0.39 -9.44
C MET A 44 -1.52 0.95 -8.74
N GLN A 45 -0.41 1.61 -9.09
CA GLN A 45 0.06 2.82 -8.42
C GLN A 45 -0.98 3.95 -8.37
N PRO A 46 -1.68 4.30 -9.47
CA PRO A 46 -2.66 5.40 -9.43
C PRO A 46 -3.77 5.17 -8.40
N LEU A 47 -4.25 3.93 -8.29
CA LEU A 47 -5.30 3.55 -7.33
C LEU A 47 -4.80 3.62 -5.89
N LEU A 48 -3.57 3.16 -5.63
CA LEU A 48 -2.97 3.24 -4.29
C LEU A 48 -2.72 4.70 -3.88
N ILE A 49 -2.29 5.56 -4.80
CA ILE A 49 -2.17 7.01 -4.57
C ILE A 49 -3.53 7.63 -4.26
N GLU A 50 -4.59 7.29 -5.01
CA GLU A 50 -5.94 7.75 -4.71
C GLU A 50 -6.40 7.29 -3.33
N LEU A 51 -6.11 6.04 -2.97
CA LEU A 51 -6.44 5.47 -1.66
C LEU A 51 -5.77 6.25 -0.52
N VAL A 52 -4.45 6.43 -0.55
CA VAL A 52 -3.74 7.07 0.58
C VAL A 52 -4.06 8.56 0.74
N LYS A 53 -4.44 9.24 -0.35
CA LYS A 53 -4.96 10.63 -0.31
C LYS A 53 -6.23 10.78 0.53
N LEU A 54 -7.02 9.71 0.66
CA LEU A 54 -8.24 9.71 1.48
C LEU A 54 -7.95 9.75 2.97
N ARG A 55 -6.70 9.58 3.40
CA ARG A 55 -6.36 9.59 4.82
C ARG A 55 -6.78 10.89 5.49
N LYS A 56 -6.36 12.03 4.93
CA LYS A 56 -6.67 13.35 5.51
C LYS A 56 -8.19 13.57 5.62
N PRO A 57 -9.00 13.37 4.56
CA PRO A 57 -10.46 13.39 4.67
C PRO A 57 -11.04 12.46 5.74
N LEU A 58 -10.48 11.27 5.92
CA LEU A 58 -11.01 10.27 6.84
C LEU A 58 -10.61 10.48 8.31
N VAL A 59 -9.45 11.10 8.58
CA VAL A 59 -8.90 11.22 9.94
C VAL A 59 -8.84 12.64 10.48
N GLN A 60 -8.73 13.65 9.60
CA GLN A 60 -8.67 15.07 9.99
C GLN A 60 -9.96 15.79 9.62
N ASP A 61 -10.40 15.66 8.37
CA ASP A 61 -11.59 16.35 7.86
C ASP A 61 -12.86 15.49 7.96
N TYR A 62 -12.88 14.52 8.88
CA TYR A 62 -13.95 13.51 8.99
C TYR A 62 -15.35 14.10 9.20
N TYR A 63 -15.44 15.35 9.67
CA TYR A 63 -16.68 16.07 9.89
C TYR A 63 -17.36 16.50 8.58
N SER A 64 -16.59 16.70 7.50
CA SER A 64 -17.09 17.04 6.16
C SER A 64 -17.22 15.82 5.24
N TRP A 65 -16.80 14.63 5.71
CA TRP A 65 -16.86 13.40 4.94
C TRP A 65 -18.31 13.01 4.56
N PRO A 66 -18.62 12.72 3.29
CA PRO A 66 -19.95 12.27 2.87
C PRO A 66 -20.29 10.91 3.48
N ARG A 67 -21.33 10.85 4.33
CA ARG A 67 -21.76 9.60 5.00
C ARG A 67 -23.01 8.96 4.41
N ALA A 68 -23.68 9.67 3.50
CA ALA A 68 -24.90 9.18 2.86
C ALA A 68 -24.65 8.02 1.89
N GLU A 69 -23.42 7.85 1.43
CA GLU A 69 -23.03 6.87 0.44
C GLU A 69 -21.59 6.39 0.66
N LEU A 70 -21.30 5.18 0.18
CA LEU A 70 -19.95 4.62 0.23
C LEU A 70 -19.09 5.29 -0.84
N HIS A 71 -17.84 5.58 -0.50
CA HIS A 71 -16.86 6.06 -1.49
C HIS A 71 -16.72 5.04 -2.64
N PRO A 72 -16.57 5.46 -3.90
CA PRO A 72 -16.43 4.57 -5.05
C PRO A 72 -15.38 3.46 -4.84
N LEU A 73 -14.19 3.82 -4.34
CA LEU A 73 -13.11 2.86 -4.03
C LEU A 73 -13.50 1.75 -3.05
N THR A 74 -14.56 1.90 -2.26
CA THR A 74 -15.01 0.86 -1.30
C THR A 74 -15.27 -0.48 -2.00
N ARG A 75 -15.72 -0.46 -3.25
CA ARG A 75 -16.02 -1.67 -4.02
C ARG A 75 -14.78 -2.33 -4.60
N GLU A 76 -13.72 -1.57 -4.83
CA GLU A 76 -12.51 -2.03 -5.52
C GLU A 76 -11.43 -2.49 -4.53
N ILE A 77 -11.31 -1.83 -3.38
CA ILE A 77 -10.29 -2.07 -2.36
C ILE A 77 -10.11 -3.56 -2.00
N PRO A 78 -11.16 -4.37 -1.76
CA PRO A 78 -10.96 -5.75 -1.32
C PRO A 78 -10.18 -6.61 -2.32
N GLU A 79 -10.45 -6.45 -3.62
CA GLU A 79 -9.72 -7.17 -4.67
C GLU A 79 -8.31 -6.60 -4.86
N GLN A 80 -8.20 -5.27 -4.85
CA GLN A 80 -6.92 -4.58 -5.02
C GLN A 80 -5.95 -4.89 -3.89
N LEU A 81 -6.40 -4.95 -2.62
CA LEU A 81 -5.55 -5.34 -1.50
C LEU A 81 -5.09 -6.80 -1.57
N ARG A 82 -5.92 -7.71 -2.09
CA ARG A 82 -5.50 -9.10 -2.32
C ARG A 82 -4.42 -9.18 -3.39
N LEU A 83 -4.55 -8.40 -4.45
CA LEU A 83 -3.53 -8.31 -5.50
C LEU A 83 -2.24 -7.69 -4.96
N PHE A 84 -2.34 -6.56 -4.25
CA PHE A 84 -1.22 -5.89 -3.60
C PHE A 84 -0.45 -6.84 -2.67
N GLY A 85 -1.14 -7.56 -1.79
CA GLY A 85 -0.50 -8.52 -0.88
C GLY A 85 0.26 -9.63 -1.63
N ARG A 86 -0.31 -10.16 -2.72
CA ARG A 86 0.40 -11.14 -3.57
C ARG A 86 1.62 -10.53 -4.25
N SER A 87 1.52 -9.31 -4.77
CA SER A 87 2.63 -8.64 -5.42
C SER A 87 3.78 -8.36 -4.46
N VAL A 88 3.48 -7.92 -3.24
CA VAL A 88 4.49 -7.72 -2.19
C VAL A 88 5.13 -9.05 -1.80
N GLN A 89 4.36 -10.13 -1.67
CA GLN A 89 4.95 -11.46 -1.41
C GLN A 89 5.90 -11.91 -2.53
N GLN A 90 5.51 -11.74 -3.79
CA GLN A 90 6.37 -12.06 -4.94
C GLN A 90 7.61 -11.18 -5.01
N TYR A 91 7.49 -9.91 -4.64
CA TYR A 91 8.63 -9.00 -4.50
C TYR A 91 9.61 -9.52 -3.44
N LEU A 92 9.11 -9.84 -2.24
CA LEU A 92 9.93 -10.39 -1.16
C LEU A 92 10.60 -11.71 -1.56
N GLU A 93 9.91 -12.63 -2.23
CA GLU A 93 10.50 -13.89 -2.71
C GLU A 93 11.62 -13.67 -3.73
N ARG A 94 11.47 -12.66 -4.61
CA ARG A 94 12.48 -12.31 -5.61
C ARG A 94 13.71 -11.69 -4.99
N GLU A 95 13.53 -10.78 -4.03
CA GLU A 95 14.64 -10.04 -3.41
C GLU A 95 15.28 -10.79 -2.22
N LEU A 96 14.58 -11.76 -1.62
CA LEU A 96 15.03 -12.57 -0.47
C LEU A 96 14.96 -14.09 -0.73
N PRO A 97 15.65 -14.62 -1.76
CA PRO A 97 15.52 -16.02 -2.19
C PRO A 97 16.00 -17.07 -1.16
N GLY A 98 16.70 -16.67 -0.10
CA GLY A 98 17.22 -17.55 0.95
C GLY A 98 16.36 -17.63 2.22
N GLU A 99 15.41 -16.72 2.42
CA GLU A 99 14.55 -16.71 3.62
C GLU A 99 13.25 -17.49 3.44
N SER A 100 12.82 -17.72 2.18
CA SER A 100 11.64 -18.52 1.86
C SER A 100 11.76 -19.99 2.29
N ASP A 101 12.98 -20.48 2.51
CA ASP A 101 13.24 -21.86 2.95
C ASP A 101 13.12 -22.03 4.48
N LEU A 102 13.22 -20.94 5.26
CA LEU A 102 13.13 -20.95 6.73
C LEU A 102 11.69 -20.95 7.27
N ARG A 103 10.68 -20.82 6.41
CA ARG A 103 9.25 -20.82 6.78
C ARG A 103 8.54 -22.14 6.46
N LYS A 104 9.28 -23.18 6.07
CA LYS A 104 8.75 -24.52 5.73
C LYS A 104 8.85 -25.54 6.87
N ASP A 105 9.46 -25.17 8.00
CA ASP A 105 9.54 -25.96 9.23
C ASP A 105 8.60 -25.40 10.31
#